data_AF-A0A2I2A459-F1
#
_entry.id   AF-A0A2I2A459-F1
#
_cell.length_a   1.000
_cell.length_b   1.000
_cell.length_c   1.000
_cell.angle_alpha   90.00
_cell.angle_beta   90.00
_cell.angle_gamma   90.00
#
_symmetry.space_group_name_H-M   'P 1'
#
loop_
_entity.id
_entity.type
_entity.pdbx_description
1 polymer ?
#
loop_
_entity_poly.entity_id
_entity_poly.type
_entity_poly.pdbx_seq_one_letter_code
_entity_poly.pdbx_strand_id
1 'polypeptide(L)'
;MKLLFDFFPILLFFIAFKVYGIYVATAVAIVASIVQVAYVYFKNKRVEKMHLITLALIVILGGATLIFQDEAFIKWKPTVVNWGFALVFFGSHFIGKKPIIRRMMDQAISLPDAVWTKLSFMWVLFFIFSGAANIYVAYQYDTDTWVNFKLFGLMGLTFVFIIVQGLYISRFLKSSDGAADTHPTEAMDNAYETLADVEMDAVVDHPTHSDKKKG
;
A
#
# COMPACT_ATOMS: atom_id res chain seq x y z
N MET A 1 33.95 8.71 -27.48
CA MET A 1 33.91 10.09 -26.96
C MET A 1 32.62 10.45 -26.21
N LYS A 2 31.43 9.91 -26.56
CA LYS A 2 30.16 10.20 -25.83
C LYS A 2 30.21 9.91 -24.32
N LEU A 3 30.79 8.78 -23.93
CA LEU A 3 30.84 8.34 -22.53
C LEU A 3 31.60 9.33 -21.62
N LEU A 4 32.73 9.89 -22.07
CA LEU A 4 33.43 10.94 -21.31
C LEU A 4 32.61 12.23 -21.17
N PHE A 5 31.78 12.54 -22.17
CA PHE A 5 30.91 13.72 -22.17
C PHE A 5 29.73 13.53 -21.20
N ASP A 6 29.13 12.34 -21.17
CA ASP A 6 28.01 11.99 -20.29
C ASP A 6 28.41 11.89 -18.82
N PHE A 7 29.68 11.60 -18.54
CA PHE A 7 30.22 11.56 -17.18
C PHE A 7 30.61 12.92 -16.62
N PHE A 8 30.69 13.98 -17.46
CA PHE A 8 31.16 15.29 -17.02
C PHE A 8 30.31 15.91 -15.89
N PRO A 9 28.97 15.95 -15.97
CA PRO A 9 28.15 16.48 -14.87
C PRO A 9 28.21 15.61 -13.63
N ILE A 10 28.31 14.29 -13.81
CA ILE A 10 28.36 13.31 -12.72
C ILE A 10 29.67 13.47 -11.93
N LEU A 11 30.80 13.62 -12.62
CA LEU A 11 32.09 13.83 -12.00
C LEU A 11 32.12 15.13 -11.18
N LEU A 12 31.63 16.23 -11.77
CA LEU A 12 31.53 17.51 -11.08
C LEU A 12 30.57 17.47 -9.89
N PHE A 13 29.45 16.75 -10.01
CA PHE A 13 28.53 16.50 -8.90
C PHE A 13 29.25 15.80 -7.74
N PHE A 14 29.99 14.73 -8.00
CA PHE A 14 30.69 13.98 -6.95
C PHE A 14 31.75 14.83 -6.23
N ILE A 15 32.53 15.61 -6.99
CA ILE A 15 33.54 16.51 -6.42
C ILE A 15 32.87 17.57 -5.54
N ALA A 16 31.85 18.25 -6.05
CA ALA A 16 31.13 19.28 -5.32
C ALA A 16 30.39 18.71 -4.10
N PHE A 17 29.84 17.50 -4.19
CA PHE A 17 29.17 16.81 -3.07
C PHE A 17 30.12 16.56 -1.92
N LYS A 18 31.34 16.10 -2.21
CA LYS A 18 32.32 15.76 -1.17
C LYS A 18 32.85 16.98 -0.43
N VAL A 19 32.90 18.15 -1.08
CA VAL A 19 33.53 19.36 -0.53
C VAL A 19 32.50 20.33 0.06
N TYR A 20 31.34 20.48 -0.59
CA TYR A 20 30.36 21.53 -0.29
C TYR A 20 28.95 21.00 -0.02
N GLY A 21 28.76 19.68 -0.02
CA GLY A 21 27.48 19.04 0.26
C GLY A 21 26.50 19.02 -0.93
N ILE A 22 25.31 18.48 -0.67
CA ILE A 22 24.38 18.06 -1.72
C ILE A 22 23.73 19.21 -2.50
N TYR A 23 23.55 20.37 -1.89
CA TYR A 23 22.93 21.52 -2.56
C TYR A 23 23.87 22.13 -3.60
N VAL A 24 25.13 22.36 -3.23
CA VAL A 24 26.15 22.87 -4.17
C VAL A 24 26.42 21.85 -5.27
N ALA A 25 26.46 20.55 -4.93
CA ALA A 25 26.60 19.48 -5.91
C ALA A 25 25.49 19.49 -6.96
N THR A 26 24.24 19.63 -6.52
CA THR A 26 23.08 19.67 -7.41
C THR A 26 23.09 20.91 -8.30
N ALA A 27 23.49 22.07 -7.76
CA ALA A 27 23.63 23.30 -8.54
C ALA A 27 24.68 23.14 -9.64
N VAL A 28 25.84 22.59 -9.28
CA VAL A 28 26.95 22.33 -10.20
C VAL A 28 26.54 21.33 -11.28
N ALA A 29 25.80 20.28 -10.94
CA ALA A 29 25.31 19.31 -11.91
C ALA A 29 24.35 19.94 -12.93
N ILE A 30 23.41 20.78 -12.48
CA ILE A 30 22.48 21.50 -13.37
C ILE A 30 23.27 22.39 -14.33
N VAL A 31 24.18 23.23 -13.82
CA VAL A 31 24.99 24.14 -14.65
C VAL A 31 25.85 23.36 -15.63
N ALA A 32 26.52 22.29 -15.18
CA ALA A 32 27.34 21.44 -16.02
C ALA A 32 26.52 20.78 -17.14
N SER A 33 25.34 20.25 -16.84
CA SER A 33 24.45 19.66 -17.84
C SER A 33 23.93 20.69 -18.85
N ILE A 34 23.60 21.91 -18.41
CA ILE A 34 23.18 22.99 -19.32
C ILE A 34 24.32 23.35 -20.28
N VAL A 35 25.53 23.57 -19.75
CA VAL A 35 26.72 23.91 -20.54
C VAL A 35 27.06 22.79 -21.52
N GLN A 36 26.96 21.53 -21.07
CA GLN A 36 27.19 20.35 -21.91
C GLN A 36 26.23 20.32 -23.10
N VAL A 37 24.92 20.47 -22.85
CA VAL A 37 23.89 20.44 -23.90
C VAL A 37 24.03 21.64 -24.84
N ALA A 38 24.32 22.83 -24.32
CA ALA A 38 24.58 24.02 -25.12
C ALA A 38 25.79 23.83 -26.04
N TYR A 39 26.89 23.29 -25.52
CA TYR A 39 28.09 23.01 -26.32
C TYR A 39 27.82 22.00 -27.45
N VAL A 40 27.06 20.92 -27.17
CA VAL A 40 26.65 19.94 -28.19
C VAL A 40 25.75 20.60 -29.24
N TYR A 41 24.82 21.46 -28.82
CA TYR A 41 23.96 22.19 -29.73
C TYR A 41 24.76 23.10 -30.67
N PHE A 42 25.71 23.89 -30.14
CA PHE A 42 26.53 24.79 -30.94
C PHE A 42 27.45 24.05 -31.91
N LYS A 43 28.04 22.93 -31.48
CA LYS A 43 29.00 22.18 -32.30
C LYS A 43 28.33 21.31 -33.38
N ASN A 44 27.23 20.64 -33.03
CA ASN A 44 26.62 19.63 -33.91
C ASN A 44 25.29 20.09 -34.54
N LYS A 45 24.74 21.26 -34.14
CA LYS A 45 23.41 21.79 -34.53
C LYS A 45 22.25 20.81 -34.35
N ARG A 46 22.47 19.70 -33.65
CA ARG A 46 21.50 18.66 -33.33
C ARG A 46 21.81 18.14 -31.94
N VAL A 47 20.82 18.13 -31.08
CA VAL A 47 20.90 17.55 -29.73
C VAL A 47 20.06 16.28 -29.73
N GLU A 48 20.61 15.20 -29.20
CA GLU A 48 19.87 13.95 -29.06
C GLU A 48 18.74 14.13 -28.03
N LYS A 49 17.55 13.62 -28.36
CA LYS A 49 16.36 13.73 -27.50
C LYS A 49 16.63 13.22 -26.08
N MET A 50 17.47 12.20 -25.94
CA MET A 50 17.86 11.63 -24.66
C MET A 50 18.58 12.65 -23.75
N HIS A 51 19.48 13.48 -24.28
CA HIS A 51 20.15 14.52 -23.49
C HIS A 51 19.21 15.65 -23.06
N LEU A 52 18.23 16.01 -23.89
CA LEU A 52 17.22 17.00 -23.53
C LEU A 52 16.29 16.48 -22.42
N ILE A 53 15.89 15.21 -22.50
CA ILE A 53 15.08 14.56 -21.46
C ILE A 53 15.85 14.53 -20.14
N THR A 54 17.12 14.10 -20.17
CA THR A 54 17.97 14.06 -18.97
C THR A 54 18.19 15.46 -18.39
N LEU A 55 18.46 16.47 -19.24
CA LEU A 55 18.60 17.85 -18.81
C LEU A 55 17.32 18.36 -18.15
N ALA A 56 16.16 18.15 -18.78
CA ALA A 56 14.87 18.54 -18.23
C ALA A 56 14.63 17.88 -16.86
N LEU A 57 14.96 16.59 -16.72
CA LEU A 57 14.82 15.87 -15.46
C LEU A 57 15.74 16.46 -14.37
N ILE A 58 17.01 16.72 -14.68
CA ILE A 58 17.99 17.30 -13.76
C ILE A 58 17.59 18.72 -13.36
N VAL A 59 17.13 19.55 -14.30
CA VAL A 59 16.70 20.93 -14.05
C VAL A 59 15.43 20.95 -13.20
N ILE A 60 14.45 20.09 -13.48
CA ILE A 60 13.18 20.07 -12.74
C ILE A 60 13.39 19.50 -11.33
N LEU A 61 13.98 18.31 -11.21
CA LEU A 61 14.18 17.65 -9.92
C LEU A 61 15.27 18.31 -9.08
N GLY A 62 16.40 18.65 -9.72
CA GLY A 62 17.50 19.33 -9.07
C GLY A 62 17.17 20.79 -8.77
N GLY A 63 16.45 21.47 -9.66
CA GLY A 63 15.96 22.83 -9.42
C GLY A 63 14.94 22.88 -8.30
N ALA A 64 14.03 21.91 -8.20
CA ALA A 64 13.18 21.77 -7.01
C ALA A 64 14.03 21.59 -5.75
N THR A 65 15.05 20.72 -5.79
CA THR A 65 15.96 20.50 -4.65
C THR A 65 16.72 21.78 -4.25
N LEU A 66 17.02 22.67 -5.19
CA LEU A 66 17.66 23.97 -4.93
C LEU A 66 16.69 25.05 -4.47
N ILE A 67 15.48 25.11 -5.03
CA ILE A 67 14.48 26.12 -4.67
C ILE A 67 13.94 25.85 -3.27
N PHE A 68 13.77 24.58 -2.94
CA PHE A 68 13.30 24.14 -1.64
C PHE A 68 14.44 23.98 -0.61
N GLN A 69 15.54 24.75 -0.74
CA GLN A 69 16.78 24.78 0.06
C GLN A 69 16.58 24.94 1.60
N ASP A 70 15.80 24.05 2.21
CA ASP A 70 15.24 24.24 3.54
C ASP A 70 15.05 22.87 4.20
N GLU A 71 15.35 22.80 5.50
CA GLU A 71 15.00 21.65 6.34
C GLU A 71 13.53 21.28 6.17
N ALA A 72 12.67 22.28 5.95
CA ALA A 72 11.27 22.08 5.67
C ALA A 72 11.04 21.06 4.53
N PHE A 73 11.81 21.06 3.45
CA PHE A 73 11.59 20.12 2.35
C PHE A 73 11.98 18.68 2.70
N ILE A 74 13.04 18.50 3.49
CA ILE A 74 13.42 17.19 4.03
C ILE A 74 12.35 16.69 5.00
N LYS A 75 11.80 17.60 5.81
CA LYS A 75 10.73 17.33 6.76
C LYS A 75 9.38 17.06 6.09
N TRP A 76 9.13 17.62 4.90
CA TRP A 76 7.90 17.43 4.12
C TRP A 76 7.85 16.11 3.33
N LYS A 77 9.01 15.52 2.97
CA LYS A 77 9.07 14.24 2.23
C LYS A 77 8.17 13.14 2.81
N PRO A 78 8.19 12.83 4.13
CA PRO A 78 7.31 11.83 4.72
C PRO A 78 5.83 12.20 4.62
N THR A 79 5.47 13.48 4.75
CA THR A 79 4.08 13.91 4.71
C THR A 79 3.48 13.82 3.31
N VAL A 80 4.21 14.26 2.28
CA VAL A 80 3.75 14.15 0.89
C VAL A 80 3.54 12.69 0.51
N VAL A 81 4.45 11.80 0.94
CA VAL A 81 4.32 10.37 0.71
C VAL A 81 3.11 9.79 1.44
N ASN A 82 2.94 10.09 2.73
CA ASN A 82 1.80 9.60 3.52
C ASN A 82 0.47 10.08 2.94
N TRP A 83 0.33 11.37 2.62
CA TRP A 83 -0.90 11.89 2.04
C TRP A 83 -1.14 11.38 0.61
N GLY A 84 -0.07 11.15 -0.16
CA GLY A 84 -0.16 10.45 -1.45
C GLY A 84 -0.72 9.04 -1.28
N PHE A 85 -0.24 8.27 -0.30
CA PHE A 85 -0.81 6.97 0.03
C PHE A 85 -2.26 7.07 0.51
N ALA A 86 -2.60 8.05 1.36
CA ALA A 86 -3.98 8.28 1.77
C ALA A 86 -4.91 8.51 0.57
N LEU A 87 -4.47 9.31 -0.40
CA LEU A 87 -5.24 9.63 -1.60
C LEU A 87 -5.36 8.41 -2.52
N VAL A 88 -4.30 7.61 -2.67
CA VAL A 88 -4.33 6.34 -3.41
C VAL A 88 -5.29 5.34 -2.76
N PHE A 89 -5.23 5.18 -1.44
CA PHE A 89 -6.11 4.27 -0.69
C PHE A 89 -7.57 4.74 -0.75
N PHE A 90 -7.82 6.04 -0.59
CA PHE A 90 -9.15 6.63 -0.71
C PHE A 90 -9.68 6.52 -2.13
N GLY A 91 -8.86 6.88 -3.12
CA GLY A 91 -9.16 6.76 -4.55
C GLY A 91 -9.41 5.33 -4.99
N SER A 92 -8.80 4.33 -4.34
CA SER A 92 -9.04 2.91 -4.63
C SER A 92 -10.46 2.45 -4.31
N HIS A 93 -11.22 3.23 -3.52
CA HIS A 93 -12.64 2.98 -3.30
C HIS A 93 -13.49 3.34 -4.53
N PHE A 94 -13.04 4.32 -5.33
CA PHE A 94 -13.73 4.79 -6.54
C PHE A 94 -13.14 4.19 -7.82
N ILE A 95 -11.85 3.85 -7.82
CA ILE A 95 -11.09 3.32 -8.96
C ILE A 95 -10.74 1.84 -8.68
N GLY A 96 -11.69 0.97 -9.04
CA GLY A 96 -11.54 -0.48 -9.04
C GLY A 96 -12.49 -1.20 -8.08
N LYS A 97 -12.94 -2.39 -8.47
CA LYS A 97 -14.01 -3.16 -7.79
C LYS A 97 -13.68 -3.62 -6.36
N LYS A 98 -12.43 -3.44 -5.90
CA LYS A 98 -11.95 -3.88 -4.58
C LYS A 98 -10.92 -2.88 -4.03
N PRO A 99 -10.98 -2.50 -2.72
CA PRO A 99 -9.98 -1.66 -2.06
C PRO A 99 -8.57 -2.26 -2.16
N ILE A 100 -7.53 -1.42 -2.21
CA ILE A 100 -6.13 -1.88 -2.30
C ILE A 100 -5.78 -2.83 -1.13
N ILE A 101 -6.21 -2.50 0.09
CA ILE A 101 -5.93 -3.32 1.27
C ILE A 101 -6.45 -4.75 1.12
N ARG A 102 -7.63 -4.90 0.48
CA ARG A 102 -8.18 -6.21 0.15
C ARG A 102 -7.33 -6.92 -0.87
N ARG A 103 -6.86 -6.26 -1.93
CA ARG A 103 -6.01 -6.92 -2.94
C ARG A 103 -4.68 -7.41 -2.36
N MET A 104 -4.15 -6.72 -1.36
CA MET A 104 -2.90 -7.10 -0.68
C MET A 104 -3.09 -8.25 0.30
N MET A 105 -4.29 -8.38 0.91
CA MET A 105 -4.55 -9.33 2.01
C MET A 105 -5.61 -10.41 1.69
N ASP A 106 -6.25 -10.38 0.51
CA ASP A 106 -7.30 -11.35 0.07
C ASP A 106 -6.77 -12.80 0.12
N GLN A 107 -5.46 -12.98 -0.05
CA GLN A 107 -4.81 -14.30 -0.05
C GLN A 107 -4.57 -14.85 1.37
N ALA A 108 -4.52 -13.98 2.38
CA ALA A 108 -4.18 -14.36 3.75
C ALA A 108 -5.41 -14.49 4.65
N ILE A 109 -6.46 -13.69 4.40
CA ILE A 109 -7.62 -13.57 5.29
C ILE A 109 -8.87 -13.33 4.44
N SER A 110 -9.96 -14.07 4.70
CA SER A 110 -11.27 -13.82 4.10
C SER A 110 -12.15 -13.02 5.08
N LEU A 111 -12.59 -11.83 4.67
CA LEU A 111 -13.43 -10.94 5.47
C LEU A 111 -14.60 -10.39 4.62
N PRO A 112 -15.72 -10.03 5.25
CA PRO A 112 -16.83 -9.38 4.55
C PRO A 112 -16.41 -8.05 3.89
N ASP A 113 -17.03 -7.72 2.75
CA ASP A 113 -16.71 -6.53 1.95
C ASP A 113 -16.83 -5.20 2.73
N ALA A 114 -17.78 -5.13 3.67
CA ALA A 114 -17.95 -3.97 4.55
C ALA A 114 -16.74 -3.79 5.50
N VAL A 115 -16.12 -4.88 5.94
CA VAL A 115 -14.96 -4.87 6.84
C VAL A 115 -13.73 -4.39 6.07
N TRP A 116 -13.53 -4.86 4.84
CA TRP A 116 -12.45 -4.37 3.95
C TRP A 116 -12.53 -2.87 3.68
N THR A 117 -13.74 -2.36 3.49
CA THR A 117 -13.96 -0.92 3.29
C THR A 117 -13.57 -0.14 4.54
N LYS A 118 -13.97 -0.60 5.73
CA LYS A 118 -13.57 0.00 7.01
C LYS A 118 -12.06 -0.05 7.23
N LEU A 119 -11.39 -1.18 6.95
CA LEU A 119 -9.93 -1.28 7.02
C LEU A 119 -9.26 -0.26 6.10
N SER A 120 -9.75 -0.12 4.86
CA SER A 120 -9.22 0.87 3.93
C SER A 120 -9.34 2.29 4.49
N PHE A 121 -10.48 2.63 5.10
CA PHE A 121 -10.66 3.93 5.77
C PHE A 121 -9.74 4.12 6.98
N MET A 122 -9.49 3.06 7.78
CA MET A 122 -8.52 3.11 8.88
C MET A 122 -7.10 3.42 8.36
N TRP A 123 -6.70 2.82 7.23
CA TRP A 123 -5.43 3.14 6.57
C TRP A 123 -5.38 4.57 6.03
N VAL A 124 -6.44 5.05 5.38
CA VAL A 124 -6.53 6.45 4.93
C VAL A 124 -6.38 7.41 6.11
N LEU A 125 -7.12 7.18 7.20
CA LEU A 125 -7.07 8.01 8.39
C LEU A 125 -5.69 7.98 9.05
N PHE A 126 -5.07 6.79 9.14
CA PHE A 126 -3.73 6.62 9.65
C PHE A 126 -2.69 7.40 8.85
N PHE A 127 -2.73 7.32 7.52
CA PHE A 127 -1.81 8.06 6.66
C PHE A 127 -2.01 9.57 6.75
N ILE A 128 -3.25 10.05 6.80
CA ILE A 128 -3.56 11.47 7.01
C ILE A 128 -3.00 11.93 8.37
N PHE A 129 -3.30 11.18 9.44
CA PHE A 129 -2.86 11.48 10.80
C PHE A 129 -1.33 11.45 10.93
N SER A 130 -0.68 10.44 10.37
CA SER A 130 0.77 10.28 10.37
C SER A 130 1.46 11.42 9.60
N GLY A 131 0.93 11.80 8.44
CA GLY A 131 1.41 12.96 7.68
C GLY A 131 1.21 14.28 8.42
N ALA A 132 0.06 14.46 9.09
CA ALA A 132 -0.25 15.65 9.89
C ALA A 132 0.66 15.74 11.14
N ALA A 133 0.85 14.63 11.85
CA ALA A 133 1.74 14.55 13.00
C ALA A 133 3.19 14.83 12.61
N ASN A 134 3.65 14.32 11.47
CA ASN A 134 5.00 14.65 10.95
C ASN A 134 5.17 16.13 10.65
N ILE A 135 4.21 16.80 10.00
CA ILE A 135 4.26 18.25 9.76
C ILE A 135 4.19 19.02 11.08
N TYR A 136 3.31 18.64 11.99
CA TYR A 136 3.19 19.30 13.30
C TYR A 136 4.52 19.30 14.05
N VAL A 137 5.18 18.13 14.12
CA VAL A 137 6.49 18.03 14.78
C VAL A 137 7.57 18.76 14.00
N ALA A 138 7.53 18.71 12.66
CA ALA A 138 8.49 19.39 11.79
C ALA A 138 8.52 20.92 11.96
N TYR A 139 7.37 21.54 12.24
CA TYR A 139 7.26 23.00 12.39
C TYR A 139 7.43 23.47 13.85
N GLN A 140 7.06 22.66 14.84
CA GLN A 140 7.10 23.07 16.24
C GLN A 140 8.38 22.70 16.99
N TYR A 141 9.21 21.82 16.45
CA TYR A 141 10.41 21.32 17.13
C TYR A 141 11.66 21.42 16.25
N ASP A 142 12.83 21.36 16.90
CA ASP A 142 14.13 21.31 16.25
C ASP A 142 14.33 19.99 15.47
N THR A 143 15.40 19.96 14.67
CA THR A 143 15.66 18.85 13.74
C THR A 143 16.04 17.56 14.43
N ASP A 144 16.73 17.61 15.57
CA ASP A 144 17.08 16.41 16.32
C ASP A 144 15.83 15.78 16.94
N THR A 145 14.93 16.60 17.47
CA THR A 145 13.61 16.17 17.93
C THR A 145 12.77 15.59 16.78
N TRP A 146 12.77 16.22 15.60
CA TRP A 146 12.07 15.69 14.42
C TRP A 146 12.65 14.36 13.93
N VAL A 147 13.97 14.19 13.91
CA VAL A 147 14.61 12.91 13.54
C VAL A 147 14.20 11.80 14.52
N ASN A 148 14.21 12.09 15.82
CA ASN A 148 13.77 11.14 16.85
C ASN A 148 12.29 10.80 16.71
N PHE A 149 11.43 11.79 16.46
CA PHE A 149 10.02 11.55 16.18
C PHE A 149 9.82 10.70 14.92
N LYS A 150 10.59 10.97 13.86
CA LYS A 150 10.52 10.19 12.63
C LYS A 150 10.94 8.73 12.84
N LEU A 151 11.99 8.50 13.62
CA LEU A 151 12.51 7.16 13.87
C LEU A 151 11.66 6.37 14.87
N PHE A 152 11.37 6.97 16.03
CA PHE A 152 10.71 6.29 17.15
C PHE A 152 9.22 6.62 17.24
N GLY A 153 8.84 7.88 17.00
CA GLY A 153 7.45 8.34 17.06
C GLY A 153 6.59 7.72 15.96
N LEU A 154 6.98 7.85 14.69
CA LEU A 154 6.25 7.25 13.56
C LEU A 154 6.26 5.72 13.63
N MET A 155 7.36 5.10 14.07
CA MET A 155 7.44 3.66 14.27
C MET A 155 6.49 3.20 15.39
N GLY A 156 6.46 3.90 16.53
CA GLY A 156 5.52 3.63 17.61
C GLY A 156 4.07 3.79 17.19
N LEU A 157 3.76 4.85 16.44
CA LEU A 157 2.43 5.12 15.89
C LEU A 157 1.99 4.01 14.93
N THR A 158 2.90 3.52 14.09
CA THR A 158 2.68 2.36 13.22
C THR A 158 2.45 1.08 14.03
N PHE A 159 3.21 0.87 15.11
CA PHE A 159 3.08 -0.31 15.95
C PHE A 159 1.72 -0.36 16.64
N VAL A 160 1.28 0.75 17.22
CA VAL A 160 -0.06 0.90 17.81
C VAL A 160 -1.13 0.64 16.76
N PHE A 161 -0.98 1.20 15.55
CA PHE A 161 -1.93 0.99 14.46
C PHE A 161 -2.03 -0.48 14.06
N ILE A 162 -0.91 -1.19 13.94
CA ILE A 162 -0.91 -2.63 13.62
C ILE A 162 -1.63 -3.43 14.71
N ILE A 163 -1.41 -3.11 15.99
CA ILE A 163 -2.12 -3.77 17.11
C ILE A 163 -3.62 -3.52 17.01
N VAL A 164 -4.04 -2.25 16.85
CA VAL A 164 -5.45 -1.88 16.72
C VAL A 164 -6.09 -2.57 15.51
N GLN A 165 -5.40 -2.59 14.36
CA GLN A 165 -5.86 -3.29 13.16
C GLN A 165 -5.98 -4.80 13.41
N GLY A 166 -4.99 -5.40 14.07
CA GLY A 166 -4.98 -6.83 14.38
C GLY A 166 -6.13 -7.24 15.31
N LEU A 167 -6.38 -6.47 16.36
CA LEU A 167 -7.52 -6.66 17.26
C LEU A 167 -8.86 -6.46 16.55
N TYR A 168 -8.93 -5.50 15.63
CA TYR A 168 -10.12 -5.28 14.83
C TYR A 168 -10.40 -6.48 13.92
N ILE A 169 -9.38 -6.98 13.19
CA ILE A 169 -9.50 -8.15 12.31
C ILE A 169 -9.86 -9.42 13.11
N SER A 170 -9.23 -9.66 14.26
CA SER A 170 -9.45 -10.87 15.05
C SER A 170 -10.90 -11.01 15.55
N ARG A 171 -11.57 -9.88 15.81
CA ARG A 171 -12.99 -9.86 16.17
C ARG A 171 -13.91 -10.38 15.06
N PHE A 172 -13.56 -10.13 13.79
CA PHE A 172 -14.33 -10.61 12.64
C PHE A 172 -13.98 -12.04 12.27
N LEU A 173 -12.74 -12.48 12.50
CA LEU A 173 -12.36 -13.88 12.34
C LEU A 173 -13.13 -14.80 13.29
N LYS A 174 -13.23 -14.43 14.57
CA LYS A 174 -14.03 -15.17 15.56
C LYS A 174 -15.54 -15.19 15.27
N SER A 175 -16.05 -14.26 14.46
CA SER A 175 -17.48 -14.16 14.15
C SER A 175 -17.89 -15.06 12.97
N SER A 176 -16.94 -15.50 12.14
CA SER A 176 -17.19 -16.43 11.03
C SER A 176 -17.22 -17.89 11.48
N ASP A 177 -16.65 -18.21 12.66
CA ASP A 177 -16.69 -19.56 13.24
C ASP A 177 -18.03 -19.90 13.92
N GLY A 178 -18.93 -18.92 14.12
CA GLY A 178 -20.23 -19.13 14.78
C GLY A 178 -21.36 -19.60 13.85
N ALA A 179 -21.09 -19.84 12.57
CA ALA A 179 -22.08 -20.30 11.59
C ALA A 179 -21.76 -21.69 11.00
N ALA A 180 -20.91 -22.46 11.69
CA ALA A 180 -20.58 -23.84 11.35
C ALA A 180 -20.84 -24.83 12.51
N ASP A 181 -21.64 -24.43 13.50
CA ASP A 181 -22.18 -25.35 14.51
C ASP A 181 -23.54 -25.91 14.05
N THR A 182 -23.61 -26.46 12.83
CA THR A 182 -24.49 -27.61 12.63
C THR A 182 -23.73 -28.77 13.27
N HIS A 183 -24.08 -29.08 14.52
CA HIS A 183 -23.61 -30.27 15.22
C HIS A 183 -23.61 -31.45 14.25
N PRO A 184 -22.45 -32.12 14.01
CA PRO A 184 -22.40 -33.36 13.22
C PRO A 184 -23.39 -34.43 13.72
N THR A 185 -23.81 -34.29 14.99
CA THR A 185 -24.82 -35.10 15.66
C THR A 185 -26.19 -35.01 15.01
N GLU A 186 -26.64 -33.84 14.51
CA GLU A 186 -27.99 -33.67 13.97
C GLU A 186 -28.11 -34.27 12.56
N ALA A 187 -27.04 -34.16 11.76
CA ALA A 187 -26.96 -34.83 10.46
C ALA A 187 -26.81 -36.35 10.60
N MET A 188 -26.06 -36.83 11.60
CA MET A 188 -25.96 -38.26 11.91
C MET A 188 -27.26 -38.82 12.49
N ASP A 189 -27.90 -38.14 13.44
CA ASP A 189 -29.17 -38.58 14.05
C ASP A 189 -30.27 -38.69 12.98
N ASN A 190 -30.40 -37.69 12.10
CA ASN A 190 -31.35 -37.75 10.99
C ASN A 190 -31.03 -38.90 10.02
N ALA A 191 -29.74 -39.22 9.81
CA ALA A 191 -29.36 -40.33 8.96
C ALA A 191 -29.68 -41.69 9.60
N TYR A 192 -29.47 -41.83 10.91
CA TYR A 192 -29.84 -43.05 11.64
C TYR A 192 -31.36 -43.22 11.75
N GLU A 193 -32.10 -42.14 11.96
CA GLU A 193 -33.57 -42.16 12.01
C GLU A 193 -34.15 -42.54 10.64
N THR A 194 -33.64 -41.95 9.56
CA THR A 194 -34.03 -42.30 8.19
C THR A 194 -33.71 -43.76 7.85
N LEU A 195 -32.55 -44.27 8.28
CA LEU A 195 -32.17 -45.66 8.04
C LEU A 195 -33.03 -46.63 8.87
N ALA A 196 -33.36 -46.26 10.12
CA ALA A 196 -34.25 -47.04 10.97
C ALA A 196 -35.67 -47.10 10.40
N ASP A 197 -36.19 -46.01 9.87
CA ASP A 197 -37.51 -45.95 9.23
C ASP A 197 -37.57 -46.82 7.97
N VAL A 198 -36.55 -46.76 7.12
CA VAL A 198 -36.45 -47.60 5.90
C VAL A 198 -36.30 -49.08 6.22
N GLU A 199 -35.54 -49.43 7.26
CA GLU A 199 -35.39 -50.82 7.70
C GLU A 199 -36.68 -51.34 8.36
N MET A 200 -37.41 -50.48 9.08
CA MET A 200 -38.69 -50.84 9.68
C MET A 200 -39.79 -51.04 8.61
N ASP A 201 -39.84 -50.19 7.57
CA ASP A 201 -40.75 -50.35 6.44
C ASP A 201 -40.44 -51.60 5.59
N ALA A 202 -39.17 -51.98 5.46
CA ALA A 202 -38.77 -53.19 4.75
C ALA A 202 -39.12 -54.50 5.50
N VAL A 203 -39.29 -54.43 6.82
CA VAL A 203 -39.69 -55.57 7.67
C VAL A 203 -41.21 -55.68 7.79
N VAL A 204 -41.95 -54.57 7.62
CA VAL A 204 -43.41 -54.54 7.61
C VAL A 204 -43.95 -54.76 6.18
N ASP A 205 -43.63 -55.91 5.58
CA ASP A 205 -44.38 -56.40 4.42
C ASP A 205 -45.77 -56.84 4.90
N HIS A 206 -46.76 -55.96 4.74
CA HIS A 206 -48.15 -56.23 5.08
C HIS A 206 -48.71 -57.32 4.16
N PRO A 207 -49.15 -58.50 4.67
CA PRO A 207 -49.95 -59.40 3.86
C PRO A 207 -51.36 -58.79 3.73
N THR A 208 -51.58 -58.01 2.67
CA THR A 208 -52.92 -57.51 2.36
C THR A 208 -53.74 -58.62 1.69
N HIS A 209 -54.50 -59.29 2.55
CA HIS A 209 -55.61 -60.16 2.23
C HIS A 209 -56.74 -59.35 1.55
N SER A 210 -57.14 -59.68 0.31
CA SER A 210 -58.46 -59.39 -0.28
C SER A 210 -58.59 -60.13 -1.64
N ASP A 211 -59.01 -61.38 -1.68
CA ASP A 211 -60.38 -61.89 -1.84
C ASP A 211 -61.22 -61.26 -2.99
N LYS A 212 -61.72 -62.14 -3.87
CA LYS A 212 -62.87 -62.02 -4.79
C LYS A 212 -62.88 -60.92 -5.87
N LYS A 213 -62.97 -61.34 -7.15
CA LYS A 213 -64.24 -61.65 -7.88
C LYS A 213 -64.10 -61.35 -9.40
N LYS A 214 -64.65 -62.28 -10.20
CA LYS A 214 -65.18 -62.14 -11.57
C LYS A 214 -64.18 -62.26 -12.74
N GLY A 215 -64.49 -63.22 -13.61
CA GLY A 215 -63.89 -63.49 -14.91
C GLY A 215 -64.09 -64.93 -15.26
#